data_AF-A0A090R1V9-F1
#
_entry.id   AF-A0A090R1V9-F1
#
_cell.length_a   1.000
_cell.length_b   1.000
_cell.length_c   1.000
_cell.angle_alpha   90.00
_cell.angle_beta   90.00
_cell.angle_gamma   90.00
#
_symmetry.space_group_name_H-M   'P 1'
#
loop_
_entity.id
_entity.type
_entity.pdbx_description
1 polymer ?
#
loop_
_entity_poly.entity_id
_entity_poly.type
_entity_poly.pdbx_seq_one_letter_code
_entity_poly.pdbx_strand_id
1 'polypeptide(L)'
;MILVLAGLSASAWAAAQQLKLIEGAPEVYTVKKGDTLWDISAHFLSNPWLWPELWQANDYIKNPHLIYPGDQLHLIWVDGQPRLSLKKRVHLSPKARVIRAPITTLQSSDDAVFGTR
;
A
#
# COMPACT_ATOMS: atom_id res chain seq x y z
N MET A 1 2.52 28.66 -56.90
CA MET A 1 2.57 28.84 -55.44
C MET A 1 1.71 27.73 -54.83
N ILE A 2 2.29 26.55 -54.58
CA ILE A 2 1.56 25.41 -54.00
C ILE A 2 2.04 25.29 -52.56
N LEU A 3 1.14 25.55 -51.63
CA LEU A 3 1.37 25.46 -50.19
C LEU A 3 0.34 24.45 -49.66
N VAL A 4 0.73 23.16 -49.69
CA VAL A 4 -0.01 22.11 -48.99
C VAL A 4 0.84 21.71 -47.79
N LEU A 5 0.53 22.34 -46.65
CA LEU A 5 0.96 21.91 -45.32
C LEU A 5 0.21 20.62 -45.01
N ALA A 6 0.77 19.47 -45.40
CA ALA A 6 0.29 18.17 -44.92
C ALA A 6 0.70 18.03 -43.45
N GLY A 7 -0.30 18.10 -42.58
CA GLY A 7 -0.13 18.09 -41.13
C GLY A 7 0.63 16.87 -40.64
N LEU A 8 1.62 17.14 -39.78
CA LEU A 8 2.27 16.17 -38.92
C LEU A 8 1.24 15.61 -37.93
N SER A 9 0.50 14.58 -38.31
CA SER A 9 -0.29 13.81 -37.35
C SER A 9 0.59 12.75 -36.72
N ALA A 10 1.47 13.18 -35.82
CA ALA A 10 2.17 12.29 -34.91
C ALA A 10 1.27 12.08 -33.68
N SER A 11 0.42 11.06 -33.72
CA SER A 11 -0.29 10.58 -32.53
C SER A 11 -0.23 9.06 -32.48
N ALA A 12 0.97 8.51 -32.67
CA ALA A 12 1.30 7.14 -32.32
C ALA A 12 2.05 7.15 -30.98
N TRP A 13 1.35 7.38 -29.87
CA TRP A 13 1.89 7.13 -28.54
C TRP A 13 0.91 6.31 -27.71
N ALA A 14 0.76 5.05 -28.12
CA ALA A 14 0.42 3.95 -27.22
C ALA A 14 0.63 2.65 -28.00
N ALA A 15 1.88 2.36 -28.37
CA ALA A 15 2.23 0.96 -28.56
C ALA A 15 2.02 0.32 -27.18
N ALA A 16 1.03 -0.57 -27.05
CA ALA A 16 0.79 -1.31 -25.81
C ALA A 16 2.08 -2.06 -25.46
N GLN A 17 2.89 -1.48 -24.58
CA GLN A 17 4.14 -2.09 -24.20
C GLN A 17 3.79 -3.29 -23.34
N GLN A 18 4.33 -4.44 -23.71
CA GLN A 18 4.05 -5.68 -23.03
C GLN A 18 4.55 -5.59 -21.59
N LEU A 19 3.69 -5.91 -20.62
CA LEU A 19 4.07 -5.99 -19.20
C LEU A 19 5.13 -7.09 -19.03
N LYS A 20 6.40 -6.67 -18.99
CA LYS A 20 7.54 -7.57 -18.82
C LYS A 20 7.97 -7.56 -17.36
N LEU A 21 7.73 -8.68 -16.68
CA LEU A 21 8.19 -8.88 -15.31
C LEU A 21 9.71 -9.06 -15.27
N ILE A 22 10.34 -8.64 -14.17
CA ILE A 22 11.73 -9.01 -13.90
C ILE A 22 11.84 -10.48 -13.50
N GLU A 23 12.93 -11.13 -13.89
CA GLU A 23 13.20 -12.50 -13.45
C GLU A 23 13.41 -12.53 -11.93
N GLY A 24 12.66 -13.39 -11.24
CA GLY A 24 12.69 -13.47 -9.78
C GLY A 24 11.93 -12.36 -9.05
N ALA A 25 11.01 -11.65 -9.72
CA ALA A 25 10.10 -10.73 -9.06
C ALA A 25 9.37 -11.41 -7.89
N PRO A 26 9.23 -10.76 -6.73
CA PRO A 26 8.45 -11.31 -5.64
C PRO A 26 6.97 -11.44 -6.05
N GLU A 27 6.27 -12.45 -5.55
CA GLU A 27 4.81 -12.55 -5.74
C GLU A 27 4.04 -11.61 -4.81
N VAL A 28 4.65 -11.19 -3.69
CA VAL A 28 4.05 -10.34 -2.67
C VAL A 28 5.00 -9.25 -2.25
N TYR A 29 4.52 -8.02 -2.18
CA TYR A 29 5.25 -6.87 -1.65
C TYR A 29 4.49 -6.24 -0.49
N THR A 30 5.18 -5.97 0.62
CA THR A 30 4.60 -5.24 1.75
C THR A 30 5.03 -3.79 1.65
N VAL A 31 4.05 -2.89 1.51
CA VAL A 31 4.27 -1.44 1.38
C VAL A 31 4.95 -0.91 2.63
N LYS A 32 6.03 -0.15 2.46
CA LYS A 32 6.76 0.54 3.52
C LYS A 32 6.45 2.03 3.50
N LYS A 33 6.80 2.70 4.60
CA LYS A 33 6.63 4.16 4.71
C LYS A 33 7.51 4.87 3.69
N GLY A 34 6.87 5.62 2.79
CA GLY A 34 7.55 6.40 1.75
C GLY A 34 7.50 5.74 0.37
N ASP A 35 7.06 4.49 0.26
CA ASP A 35 6.93 3.82 -1.04
C ASP A 35 5.79 4.44 -1.85
N THR A 36 6.02 4.58 -3.15
CA THR A 36 4.98 4.92 -4.12
C THR A 36 4.64 3.72 -5.00
N LEU A 37 3.47 3.73 -5.64
CA LEU A 37 3.13 2.68 -6.62
C LEU A 37 4.15 2.58 -7.75
N TRP A 38 4.74 3.71 -8.13
CA TRP A 38 5.78 3.75 -9.14
C TRP A 38 7.04 3.01 -8.67
N ASP A 39 7.54 3.32 -7.47
CA ASP A 39 8.70 2.64 -6.87
C ASP A 39 8.44 1.14 -6.70
N ILE A 40 7.24 0.80 -6.23
CA ILE A 40 6.84 -0.59 -6.03
C ILE A 40 6.81 -1.32 -7.36
N SER A 41 6.26 -0.71 -8.40
CA SER A 41 6.16 -1.32 -9.73
C SER A 41 7.54 -1.56 -10.36
N ALA A 42 8.55 -0.75 -10.02
CA ALA A 42 9.92 -1.00 -10.43
C ALA A 42 10.51 -2.30 -9.85
N HIS A 43 9.94 -2.85 -8.77
CA HIS A 43 10.31 -4.16 -8.23
C HIS A 43 9.66 -5.35 -8.96
N PHE A 44 8.61 -5.11 -9.75
CA PHE A 44 7.92 -6.18 -10.47
C PHE A 44 8.21 -6.12 -11.98
N LEU A 45 8.33 -4.91 -12.53
CA LEU A 45 8.44 -4.67 -13.97
C LEU A 45 9.86 -4.29 -14.37
N SER A 46 10.26 -4.77 -15.55
CA SER A 46 11.46 -4.27 -16.23
C SER A 46 11.31 -2.81 -16.65
N ASN A 47 10.07 -2.36 -16.88
CA ASN A 47 9.75 -0.98 -17.22
C ASN A 47 8.74 -0.39 -16.21
N PRO A 48 9.19 0.45 -15.25
CA PRO A 48 8.32 1.05 -14.23
C PRO A 48 7.22 1.95 -14.79
N TRP A 49 7.37 2.46 -16.01
CA TRP A 49 6.37 3.33 -16.65
C TRP A 49 5.04 2.62 -16.93
N LEU A 50 5.04 1.28 -16.94
CA LEU A 50 3.85 0.45 -17.16
C LEU A 50 3.09 0.11 -15.88
N TRP A 51 3.37 0.84 -14.80
CA TRP A 51 2.62 0.70 -13.56
C TRP A 51 1.11 0.95 -13.72
N PRO A 52 0.59 1.87 -14.58
CA PRO A 52 -0.85 2.05 -14.75
C PRO A 52 -1.54 0.80 -15.32
N GLU A 53 -0.87 0.11 -16.24
CA GLU A 53 -1.33 -1.14 -16.84
C GLU A 53 -1.25 -2.30 -15.84
N LEU A 54 -0.18 -2.35 -15.03
CA LEU A 54 -0.06 -3.35 -13.97
C LEU A 54 -1.14 -3.18 -12.88
N TRP A 55 -1.56 -1.93 -12.62
CA TRP A 55 -2.51 -1.60 -11.55
C TRP A 55 -3.99 -1.81 -11.90
N GLN A 56 -4.34 -2.08 -13.16
CA GLN A 56 -5.73 -2.19 -13.66
C GLN A 56 -6.62 -3.18 -12.88
N ALA A 57 -6.06 -4.13 -12.12
CA ALA A 57 -6.88 -4.99 -11.25
C ALA A 57 -7.56 -4.23 -10.09
N ASN A 58 -7.09 -3.03 -9.75
CA ASN A 58 -7.62 -2.21 -8.67
C ASN A 58 -8.35 -0.97 -9.16
N ASP A 59 -9.10 -1.06 -10.25
CA ASP A 59 -9.93 0.05 -10.78
C ASP A 59 -10.94 0.60 -9.75
N TYR A 60 -11.28 -0.20 -8.72
CA TYR A 60 -12.08 0.26 -7.58
C TYR A 60 -11.38 1.32 -6.71
N ILE A 61 -10.05 1.42 -6.81
CA ILE A 61 -9.21 2.40 -6.11
C ILE A 61 -9.02 3.59 -7.04
N LYS A 62 -9.96 4.55 -6.95
CA LYS A 62 -9.95 5.77 -7.77
C LYS A 62 -8.71 6.64 -7.55
N ASN A 63 -8.07 6.54 -6.37
CA ASN A 63 -6.85 7.27 -6.06
C ASN A 63 -5.71 6.30 -5.78
N PRO A 64 -4.79 6.10 -6.74
CA PRO A 64 -3.65 5.20 -6.62
C PRO A 64 -2.71 5.54 -5.46
N HIS A 65 -2.74 6.78 -4.94
CA HIS A 65 -1.94 7.19 -3.78
C HIS A 65 -2.46 6.65 -2.44
N LEU A 66 -3.57 5.91 -2.42
CA LEU A 66 -4.17 5.36 -1.19
C LEU A 66 -3.54 4.03 -0.73
N ILE A 67 -2.31 3.74 -1.13
CA ILE A 67 -1.53 2.64 -0.56
C ILE A 67 -0.91 3.10 0.76
N TYR A 68 -1.05 2.29 1.81
CA TYR A 68 -0.53 2.62 3.14
C TYR A 68 0.53 1.64 3.60
N PRO A 69 1.47 2.07 4.46
CA PRO A 69 2.45 1.18 5.05
C PRO A 69 1.78 0.00 5.76
N GLY A 70 2.22 -1.21 5.42
CA GLY A 70 1.67 -2.46 5.94
C GLY A 70 0.59 -3.10 5.05
N ASP A 71 0.15 -2.44 3.98
CA ASP A 71 -0.64 -3.07 2.93
C ASP A 71 0.19 -4.11 2.16
N GLN A 72 -0.49 -5.14 1.65
CA GLN A 72 0.14 -6.20 0.86
C GLN A 72 -0.35 -6.15 -0.58
N LEU A 73 0.61 -6.09 -1.49
CA LEU A 73 0.41 -6.09 -2.92
C LEU A 73 0.78 -7.46 -3.46
N HIS A 74 -0.14 -8.09 -4.16
CA HIS A 74 0.01 -9.43 -4.70
C HIS A 74 0.07 -9.38 -6.22
N LEU A 75 1.09 -9.99 -6.80
CA LEU A 75 1.14 -10.24 -8.22
C LEU A 75 0.20 -11.40 -8.55
N ILE A 76 -0.84 -11.11 -9.32
CA ILE A 76 -1.83 -12.09 -9.78
C ILE A 76 -1.84 -12.15 -11.30
N TRP A 77 -2.30 -13.27 -11.85
CA TRP A 77 -2.45 -13.43 -13.29
C TRP A 77 -3.93 -13.43 -13.63
N VAL A 78 -4.33 -12.47 -14.47
CA VAL A 78 -5.72 -12.31 -14.94
C VAL A 78 -5.69 -12.33 -16.45
N ASP A 79 -6.37 -13.30 -17.06
CA ASP A 79 -6.42 -13.50 -18.52
C ASP A 79 -5.03 -13.63 -19.17
N GLY A 80 -4.10 -14.28 -18.47
CA GLY A 80 -2.72 -14.44 -18.92
C GLY A 80 -1.84 -13.19 -18.82
N GLN A 81 -2.36 -12.10 -18.24
CA GLN A 81 -1.61 -10.86 -17.99
C GLN A 81 -1.29 -10.70 -16.51
N PRO A 82 -0.06 -10.27 -16.16
CA PRO A 82 0.28 -9.98 -14.78
C PRO A 82 -0.42 -8.70 -14.33
N ARG A 83 -1.04 -8.72 -13.16
CA ARG A 83 -1.67 -7.56 -12.53
C ARG A 83 -1.31 -7.50 -11.05
N LEU A 84 -1.19 -6.31 -10.51
CA LEU A 84 -0.94 -6.10 -9.10
C LEU A 84 -2.28 -5.92 -8.38
N SER A 85 -2.54 -6.67 -7.32
CA SER A 85 -3.76 -6.58 -6.51
C SER A 85 -3.45 -6.11 -5.09
N LEU A 86 -4.17 -5.11 -4.60
CA LEU A 86 -4.06 -4.59 -3.24
C LEU A 86 -4.98 -5.34 -2.28
N LYS A 87 -4.37 -6.10 -1.37
CA LYS A 87 -5.06 -6.65 -0.21
C LYS A 87 -4.97 -5.68 0.96
N LYS A 88 -5.96 -4.80 1.06
CA LYS A 88 -6.05 -3.84 2.18
C LYS A 88 -6.22 -4.59 3.49
N ARG A 89 -5.34 -4.35 4.46
CA ARG A 89 -5.58 -4.83 5.82
C ARG A 89 -6.51 -3.86 6.53
N VAL A 90 -7.59 -4.40 7.11
CA VAL A 90 -8.43 -3.62 8.02
C VAL A 90 -7.62 -3.42 9.30
N HIS A 91 -7.08 -2.22 9.47
CA HIS A 91 -6.39 -1.85 10.70
C HIS A 91 -7.44 -1.58 11.78
N LEU A 92 -7.77 -2.63 12.55
CA LEU A 92 -8.56 -2.49 13.76
C LEU A 92 -7.62 -1.98 14.85
N SER A 93 -7.52 -0.66 15.01
CA SER A 93 -6.89 -0.11 16.21
C SER A 93 -7.72 -0.53 17.42
N PRO A 94 -7.15 -1.25 18.41
CA PRO A 94 -7.85 -1.45 19.65
C PRO A 94 -7.91 -0.08 20.32
N LYS A 95 -9.08 0.57 20.31
CA LYS A 95 -9.38 1.62 21.28
C LYS A 95 -9.48 0.94 22.65
N ALA A 96 -8.34 0.59 23.23
CA ALA A 96 -8.23 0.32 24.64
C ALA A 96 -8.55 1.65 25.33
N ARG A 97 -9.83 1.86 25.65
CA ARG A 97 -10.24 2.88 26.59
C ARG A 97 -9.61 2.46 27.91
N VAL A 98 -8.44 3.03 28.21
CA VAL A 98 -7.82 2.94 29.51
C VAL A 98 -8.77 3.66 30.48
N ILE A 99 -9.73 2.91 31.01
CA ILE A 99 -10.43 3.32 32.22
C ILE A 99 -9.36 3.21 33.30
N ARG A 100 -8.74 4.33 33.61
CA ARG A 100 -7.88 4.49 34.77
C ARG A 100 -8.81 4.24 35.95
N ALA A 101 -8.80 3.03 36.50
CA ALA A 101 -9.38 2.85 37.83
C ALA A 101 -8.65 3.84 38.76
N PRO A 102 -9.35 4.62 39.58
CA PRO A 102 -8.68 5.48 40.54
C PRO A 102 -7.79 4.59 41.41
N ILE A 103 -6.49 4.86 41.36
CA ILE A 103 -5.54 4.35 42.34
C ILE A 103 -6.01 4.98 43.64
N THR A 104 -6.64 4.21 44.53
CA THR A 104 -6.90 4.67 45.89
C THR A 104 -5.54 4.94 46.52
N THR A 105 -5.17 6.21 46.54
CA THR A 105 -4.02 6.72 47.29
C THR A 105 -4.14 6.22 48.72
N LEU A 106 -3.10 5.54 49.17
CA LEU A 106 -2.94 5.03 50.53
C LEU A 106 -3.21 6.14 51.56
N GLN A 107 -4.14 5.92 52.50
CA GLN A 107 -4.10 6.56 53.81
C GLN A 107 -4.90 5.77 54.85
N SER A 108 -4.21 4.97 55.66
CA SER A 108 -4.49 4.84 57.10
C SER A 108 -3.28 4.20 57.76
N SER A 109 -2.32 5.05 58.08
CA SER A 109 -1.38 4.86 59.19
C SER A 109 -2.17 4.70 60.49
N ASP A 110 -1.64 3.91 61.43
CA ASP A 110 -2.14 3.70 62.79
C ASP A 110 -3.48 2.92 62.78
N ASP A 111 -3.61 1.68 63.29
CA ASP A 111 -3.60 1.29 64.70
C ASP A 111 -3.48 -0.25 64.82
N ALA A 112 -2.51 -0.75 65.60
CA ALA A 112 -2.54 -2.04 66.33
C ALA A 112 -1.14 -2.25 66.95
N VAL A 113 -0.82 -1.54 68.02
CA VAL A 113 -1.02 -2.02 69.39
C VAL A 113 -0.30 -3.34 69.65
N PHE A 114 0.91 -3.19 70.19
CA PHE A 114 1.50 -3.97 71.27
C PHE A 114 0.59 -5.06 71.87
N GLY A 115 0.99 -6.31 71.67
CA GLY A 115 0.48 -7.47 72.38
C GLY A 115 1.64 -8.41 72.69
N THR A 116 2.30 -8.12 73.79
CA THR A 116 3.39 -8.88 74.43
C THR A 116 3.05 -10.36 74.60
N ARG A 117 4.04 -11.24 74.35
CA ARG A 117 4.07 -12.58 74.92
C ARG A 117 5.50 -12.96 75.29
#